data_AF-A0A6I4ZD69-F1
#
_entry.id   AF-A0A6I4ZD69-F1
#
_cell.length_a   1.000
_cell.length_b   1.000
_cell.length_c   1.000
_cell.angle_alpha   90.00
_cell.angle_beta   90.00
_cell.angle_gamma   90.00
#
_symmetry.space_group_name_H-M   'P 1'
#
loop_
_entity.id
_entity.type
_entity.pdbx_description
1 polymer ?
#
loop_
_entity_poly.entity_id
_entity_poly.type
_entity_poly.pdbx_seq_one_letter_code
_entity_poly.pdbx_strand_id
1 'polypeptide(L)'
;MTSTSLLRTALAVLAILVPASLLACGDSGLSRSDIQQIVQSEIANNPAPLDQGSSREQVEQIVREAMSEESGQPSPGAAMSTPRKSTPGQFTKYFVNKAIDMYESEGLDATVAHYNTKASVDGPWYVFIFDASDNIIAHAPDPSLVNGPASNAIGPNGFPAGDAVAASADEDGEWFSYTYPNPASGTIETKHSWMVRHDGLLFGSGWYERGPRKSDPPAYTQSFVQQAVNLYDAVGLEETVAYYNSKESVDGQWYTFIFDENDTMLAHAANPDLVNRPASYVVGPNGYPTGEAIVATADEDGAWFGYTYPNPATGGVETKHSWVVRHDGLTFGSGWYERGPGKSDAPTYTKSFVEQALNLYDALGLDAALEYYGSQESVDGQWYVFIVDGNGYTIAHPNPMFVGRDPSLRIDATGHFYGDDLRSATETGKWVDYVLINPETGDDRQKHTWAVLHDGYIFGSGWYE
;
A
#
# COMPACT_ATOMS: atom_id res chain seq x y z
N MET A 1 0.01 -21.43 -9.98
CA MET A 1 1.36 -20.85 -9.88
C MET A 1 1.97 -21.07 -11.23
N THR A 2 2.01 -20.00 -12.03
CA THR A 2 2.60 -20.04 -13.37
C THR A 2 4.08 -20.44 -13.26
N SER A 3 4.58 -21.12 -14.29
CA SER A 3 5.95 -21.65 -14.42
C SER A 3 7.04 -20.62 -14.04
N THR A 4 6.73 -19.33 -14.07
CA THR A 4 7.58 -18.20 -13.70
C THR A 4 7.79 -18.02 -12.18
N SER A 5 6.86 -18.46 -11.33
CA SER A 5 6.91 -18.30 -9.87
C SER A 5 7.80 -19.36 -9.20
N LEU A 6 7.73 -20.59 -9.69
CA LEU A 6 8.60 -21.69 -9.26
C LEU A 6 10.06 -21.48 -9.69
N LEU A 7 10.27 -20.84 -10.84
CA LEU A 7 11.60 -20.45 -11.33
C LEU A 7 12.26 -19.38 -10.44
N ARG A 8 11.48 -18.42 -9.89
CA ARG A 8 11.99 -17.38 -8.98
C ARG A 8 12.39 -17.94 -7.62
N THR A 9 11.64 -18.89 -7.08
CA THR A 9 11.98 -19.56 -5.81
C THR A 9 13.21 -20.46 -5.97
N ALA A 10 13.35 -21.15 -7.12
CA ALA A 10 14.55 -21.91 -7.44
C ALA A 10 15.78 -21.01 -7.68
N LEU A 11 15.60 -19.84 -8.32
CA LEU A 11 16.68 -18.84 -8.48
C LEU A 11 17.10 -18.20 -7.15
N ALA A 12 16.17 -17.98 -6.22
CA ALA A 12 16.49 -17.44 -4.89
C ALA A 12 17.37 -18.40 -4.08
N VAL A 13 17.18 -19.71 -4.25
CA VAL A 13 18.04 -20.74 -3.66
C VAL A 13 19.39 -20.85 -4.42
N LEU A 14 19.40 -20.65 -5.73
CA LEU A 14 20.65 -20.62 -6.53
C LEU A 14 21.51 -19.36 -6.27
N ALA A 15 20.89 -18.22 -5.97
CA ALA A 15 21.57 -16.95 -5.67
C ALA A 15 22.38 -16.98 -4.37
N ILE A 16 22.08 -17.94 -3.48
CA ILE A 16 22.85 -18.19 -2.25
C ILE A 16 24.09 -19.07 -2.54
N LEU A 17 24.13 -19.75 -3.69
CA LEU A 17 25.12 -20.81 -4.00
C LEU A 17 26.10 -20.47 -5.15
N VAL A 18 25.94 -19.37 -5.90
CA VAL A 18 26.81 -19.06 -7.06
C VAL A 18 27.26 -17.59 -7.05
N PRO A 19 28.55 -17.27 -7.26
CA PRO A 19 28.99 -15.88 -7.40
C PRO A 19 28.32 -15.20 -8.61
N ALA A 20 28.01 -13.91 -8.45
CA ALA A 20 27.22 -13.06 -9.35
C ALA A 20 27.68 -13.00 -10.83
N SER A 21 28.86 -13.53 -11.16
CA SER A 21 29.40 -13.58 -12.53
C SER A 21 28.68 -14.56 -13.48
N LEU A 22 27.77 -15.42 -12.97
CA LEU A 22 27.04 -16.41 -13.79
C LEU A 22 25.56 -16.08 -14.02
N LEU A 23 25.01 -15.03 -13.38
CA LEU A 23 23.59 -14.67 -13.46
C LEU A 23 23.27 -13.64 -14.56
N ALA A 24 24.26 -13.24 -15.36
CA ALA A 24 24.07 -12.33 -16.49
C ALA A 24 23.98 -13.11 -17.82
N CYS A 25 22.83 -13.72 -18.10
CA CYS A 25 22.30 -13.95 -19.46
C CYS A 25 20.89 -14.56 -19.37
N GLY A 26 19.90 -13.84 -19.91
CA GLY A 26 18.62 -14.45 -20.30
C GLY A 26 18.86 -15.43 -21.46
N ASP A 27 18.11 -16.54 -21.47
CA ASP A 27 18.34 -17.77 -22.26
C ASP A 27 19.58 -18.59 -21.84
N SER A 28 19.50 -19.27 -20.70
CA SER A 28 20.59 -20.14 -20.24
C SER A 28 20.65 -21.50 -20.94
N GLY A 29 19.60 -21.95 -21.64
CA GLY A 29 19.61 -23.22 -22.40
C GLY A 29 19.92 -24.49 -21.58
N LEU A 30 19.90 -24.40 -20.24
CA LEU A 30 20.26 -25.49 -19.36
C LEU A 30 19.10 -26.48 -19.23
N SER A 31 19.40 -27.75 -19.45
CA SER A 31 18.45 -28.84 -19.26
C SER A 31 18.29 -29.18 -17.77
N ARG A 32 17.20 -29.88 -17.43
CA ARG A 32 16.94 -30.38 -16.07
C ARG A 32 18.11 -31.20 -15.49
N SER A 33 18.82 -31.95 -16.33
CA SER A 33 20.00 -32.72 -15.91
C SER A 33 21.19 -31.83 -15.56
N ASP A 34 21.34 -30.68 -16.23
CA ASP A 34 22.43 -29.74 -15.97
C ASP A 34 22.22 -29.06 -14.61
N ILE A 35 20.97 -28.68 -14.30
CA ILE A 35 20.60 -28.12 -13.00
C ILE A 35 20.81 -29.15 -11.88
N GLN A 36 20.44 -30.42 -12.09
CA GLN A 36 20.69 -31.49 -11.12
C GLN A 36 22.18 -31.72 -10.86
N GLN A 37 23.02 -31.70 -11.89
CA GLN A 37 24.46 -31.87 -11.72
C GLN A 37 25.10 -30.68 -11.00
N ILE A 38 24.67 -29.44 -11.29
CA ILE A 38 25.19 -28.24 -10.63
C ILE A 38 24.88 -28.27 -9.13
N VAL A 39 23.63 -28.54 -8.75
CA VAL A 39 23.21 -28.62 -7.35
C VAL A 39 23.93 -29.75 -6.61
N GLN A 40 24.07 -30.94 -7.22
CA GLN A 40 24.80 -32.04 -6.60
C GLN A 40 26.30 -31.76 -6.45
N SER A 41 26.90 -31.05 -7.41
CA SER A 41 28.31 -30.68 -7.37
C SER A 41 28.62 -29.68 -6.25
N GLU A 42 27.72 -28.72 -6.00
CA GLU A 42 27.92 -27.73 -4.93
C GLU A 42 27.73 -28.34 -3.54
N ILE A 43 26.73 -29.23 -3.37
CA ILE A 43 26.54 -29.98 -2.12
C ILE A 43 27.77 -30.86 -1.80
N ALA A 44 28.44 -31.41 -2.82
CA ALA A 44 29.63 -32.23 -2.65
C ALA A 44 30.89 -31.42 -2.30
N ASN A 45 30.99 -30.19 -2.81
CA ASN A 45 32.18 -29.35 -2.66
C ASN A 45 32.15 -28.45 -1.42
N ASN A 46 30.99 -28.25 -0.79
CA ASN A 46 30.84 -27.34 0.35
C ASN A 46 30.14 -28.03 1.56
N PRO A 47 30.86 -28.83 2.36
CA PRO A 47 30.26 -29.71 3.38
C PRO A 47 29.87 -29.04 4.72
N ALA A 48 29.96 -27.72 4.84
CA ALA A 48 29.64 -26.98 6.07
C ALA A 48 28.17 -26.50 6.09
N PRO A 49 27.55 -26.36 7.28
CA PRO A 49 26.15 -25.92 7.38
C PRO A 49 25.95 -24.51 6.83
N LEU A 50 24.94 -24.37 5.97
CA LEU A 50 24.48 -23.11 5.39
C LEU A 50 23.60 -22.40 6.43
N ASP A 51 24.23 -21.56 7.25
CA ASP A 51 23.65 -20.68 8.28
C ASP A 51 22.95 -21.35 9.50
N GLN A 52 22.91 -20.63 10.64
CA GLN A 52 22.56 -21.05 12.00
C GLN A 52 21.08 -21.45 12.24
N GLY A 53 20.34 -21.89 11.23
CA GLY A 53 18.91 -22.15 11.38
C GLY A 53 18.36 -23.38 10.67
N SER A 54 19.10 -23.98 9.73
CA SER A 54 18.52 -25.05 8.91
C SER A 54 19.49 -26.20 8.71
N SER A 55 19.06 -27.42 9.07
CA SER A 55 19.86 -28.62 8.86
C SER A 55 19.87 -28.99 7.38
N ARG A 56 20.96 -29.63 6.92
CA ARG A 56 21.09 -30.18 5.56
C ARG A 56 19.88 -31.03 5.14
N GLU A 57 19.30 -31.78 6.07
CA GLU A 57 18.10 -32.58 5.84
C GLU A 57 16.88 -31.74 5.49
N GLN A 58 16.72 -30.54 6.07
CA GLN A 58 15.60 -29.65 5.77
C GLN A 58 15.71 -29.07 4.36
N VAL A 59 16.92 -28.71 3.92
CA VAL A 59 17.17 -28.23 2.55
C VAL A 59 16.97 -29.36 1.54
N GLU A 60 17.49 -30.56 1.81
CA GLU A 60 17.27 -31.74 0.96
C GLU A 60 15.79 -32.16 0.90
N GLN A 61 15.01 -31.88 1.93
CA GLN A 61 13.57 -32.12 1.96
C GLN A 61 12.79 -31.08 1.15
N ILE A 62 13.10 -29.79 1.30
CA ILE A 62 12.50 -28.71 0.49
C ILE A 62 12.77 -28.92 -0.99
N VAL A 63 14.00 -29.31 -1.35
CA VAL A 63 14.36 -29.64 -2.74
C VAL A 63 13.61 -30.87 -3.24
N ARG A 64 13.39 -31.89 -2.39
CA ARG A 64 12.58 -33.07 -2.75
C ARG A 64 11.12 -32.72 -2.95
N GLU A 65 10.55 -31.88 -2.08
CA GLU A 65 9.16 -31.45 -2.13
C GLU A 65 8.93 -30.60 -3.40
N ALA A 66 9.77 -29.60 -3.66
CA ALA A 66 9.72 -28.78 -4.88
C ALA A 66 9.90 -29.61 -6.17
N MET A 67 10.75 -30.64 -6.14
CA MET A 67 10.95 -31.53 -7.30
C MET A 67 9.84 -32.58 -7.47
N SER A 68 9.01 -32.81 -6.44
CA SER A 68 7.86 -33.72 -6.48
C SER A 68 6.58 -33.05 -6.99
N GLU A 69 6.44 -31.74 -6.78
CA GLU A 69 5.28 -30.94 -7.19
C GLU A 69 5.09 -30.85 -8.72
N GLU A 70 6.14 -31.06 -9.53
CA GLU A 70 6.05 -30.96 -11.00
C GLU A 70 5.79 -32.30 -11.72
N SER A 71 5.68 -33.43 -10.99
CA SER A 71 5.36 -34.74 -11.59
C SER A 71 3.87 -35.12 -11.52
N GLY A 72 3.03 -34.23 -10.99
CA GLY A 72 1.60 -34.45 -10.83
C GLY A 72 0.77 -34.04 -12.05
N GLN A 73 1.08 -34.54 -13.24
CA GLN A 73 0.03 -34.64 -14.26
C GLN A 73 -0.86 -35.81 -13.83
N PRO A 74 -2.14 -35.60 -13.45
CA PRO A 74 -2.95 -36.69 -12.94
C PRO A 74 -3.10 -37.74 -14.04
N SER A 75 -2.70 -38.97 -13.74
CA SER A 75 -3.24 -40.11 -14.49
C SER A 75 -4.76 -40.11 -14.31
N PRO A 76 -5.55 -40.35 -15.37
CA PRO A 76 -7.00 -40.42 -15.24
C PRO A 76 -7.37 -41.51 -14.23
N GLY A 77 -7.94 -41.13 -13.08
CA GLY A 77 -8.55 -42.06 -12.12
C GLY A 77 -7.93 -42.19 -10.72
N ALA A 78 -6.96 -41.37 -10.31
CA ALA A 78 -6.54 -41.35 -8.90
C ALA A 78 -7.37 -40.32 -8.10
N ALA A 79 -8.24 -40.78 -7.21
CA ALA A 79 -9.00 -39.91 -6.31
C ALA A 79 -8.04 -39.09 -5.44
N MET A 80 -7.94 -37.78 -5.68
CA MET A 80 -7.17 -36.87 -4.84
C MET A 80 -7.72 -36.93 -3.41
N SER A 81 -6.87 -37.21 -2.44
CA SER A 81 -7.27 -37.12 -1.03
C SER A 81 -7.70 -35.69 -0.72
N THR A 82 -8.87 -35.50 -0.09
CA THR A 82 -9.37 -34.19 0.32
C THR A 82 -8.31 -33.41 1.12
N PRO A 83 -7.91 -32.19 0.69
CA PRO A 83 -6.97 -31.37 1.44
C PRO A 83 -7.49 -31.02 2.83
N ARG A 84 -6.58 -30.63 3.74
CA ARG A 84 -6.96 -30.20 5.08
C ARG A 84 -7.53 -28.78 5.04
N LYS A 85 -8.52 -28.47 5.89
CA LYS A 85 -9.03 -27.10 6.06
C LYS A 85 -7.99 -26.15 6.67
N SER A 86 -6.96 -26.68 7.32
CA SER A 86 -5.80 -25.91 7.81
C SER A 86 -4.87 -25.42 6.70
N THR A 87 -5.05 -25.91 5.47
CA THR A 87 -4.41 -25.40 4.24
C THR A 87 -5.50 -24.77 3.37
N PRO A 88 -6.03 -23.60 3.75
CA PRO A 88 -7.32 -23.11 3.25
C PRO A 88 -7.30 -22.87 1.74
N GLY A 89 -6.20 -22.36 1.17
CA GLY A 89 -6.07 -22.19 -0.27
C GLY A 89 -6.18 -23.49 -1.07
N GLN A 90 -5.53 -24.57 -0.62
CA GLN A 90 -5.64 -25.89 -1.25
C GLN A 90 -7.04 -26.48 -1.11
N PHE A 91 -7.66 -26.30 0.06
CA PHE A 91 -9.03 -26.76 0.29
C PHE A 91 -10.03 -26.02 -0.59
N THR A 92 -9.90 -24.70 -0.75
CA THR A 92 -10.74 -23.89 -1.66
C THR A 92 -10.65 -24.39 -3.09
N LYS A 93 -9.43 -24.60 -3.62
CA LYS A 93 -9.24 -25.13 -4.99
C LYS A 93 -9.90 -26.49 -5.17
N TYR A 94 -9.71 -27.39 -4.20
CA TYR A 94 -10.40 -28.67 -4.19
C TYR A 94 -11.93 -28.51 -4.15
N PHE A 95 -12.44 -27.56 -3.38
CA PHE A 95 -13.88 -27.31 -3.25
C PHE A 95 -14.51 -26.82 -4.57
N VAL A 96 -13.79 -25.96 -5.30
CA VAL A 96 -14.17 -25.50 -6.65
C VAL A 96 -14.09 -26.63 -7.66
N ASN A 97 -12.99 -27.40 -7.68
CA ASN A 97 -12.84 -28.52 -8.62
C ASN A 97 -13.90 -29.60 -8.40
N LYS A 98 -14.30 -29.86 -7.16
CA LYS A 98 -15.42 -30.77 -6.88
C LYS A 98 -16.74 -30.31 -7.52
N ALA A 99 -16.96 -28.99 -7.62
CA ALA A 99 -18.14 -28.44 -8.29
C ALA A 99 -18.06 -28.62 -9.80
N ILE A 100 -16.87 -28.42 -10.38
CA ILE A 100 -16.60 -28.67 -11.79
C ILE A 100 -16.75 -30.16 -12.11
N ASP A 101 -16.17 -31.06 -11.31
CA ASP A 101 -16.33 -32.52 -11.46
C ASP A 101 -17.81 -32.94 -11.42
N MET A 102 -18.61 -32.32 -10.54
CA MET A 102 -20.06 -32.55 -10.48
C MET A 102 -20.76 -32.05 -11.74
N TYR A 103 -20.38 -30.87 -12.24
CA TYR A 103 -20.89 -30.33 -13.50
C TYR A 103 -20.57 -31.26 -14.69
N GLU A 104 -19.33 -31.73 -14.80
CA GLU A 104 -18.90 -32.63 -15.88
C GLU A 104 -19.61 -33.99 -15.83
N SER A 105 -19.88 -34.51 -14.63
CA SER A 105 -20.44 -35.86 -14.45
C SER A 105 -21.97 -35.92 -14.38
N GLU A 106 -22.62 -34.91 -13.79
CA GLU A 106 -24.07 -34.89 -13.53
C GLU A 106 -24.81 -33.77 -14.30
N GLY A 107 -24.08 -32.82 -14.87
CA GLY A 107 -24.61 -31.70 -15.64
C GLY A 107 -24.98 -30.46 -14.81
N LEU A 108 -25.32 -29.38 -15.50
CA LEU A 108 -25.61 -28.07 -14.90
C LEU A 108 -26.77 -28.12 -13.91
N ASP A 109 -27.91 -28.67 -14.30
CA ASP A 109 -29.14 -28.65 -13.48
C ASP A 109 -28.93 -29.34 -12.11
N ALA A 110 -28.25 -30.49 -12.11
CA ALA A 110 -27.94 -31.23 -10.88
C ALA A 110 -26.97 -30.44 -9.99
N THR A 111 -25.94 -29.84 -10.61
CA THR A 111 -24.92 -29.05 -9.91
C THR A 111 -25.50 -27.79 -9.28
N VAL A 112 -26.29 -27.02 -10.03
CA VAL A 112 -26.99 -25.82 -9.56
C VAL A 112 -27.98 -26.17 -8.45
N ALA A 113 -28.73 -27.27 -8.59
CA ALA A 113 -29.63 -27.73 -7.54
C ALA A 113 -28.89 -28.07 -6.25
N HIS A 114 -27.72 -28.72 -6.34
CA HIS A 114 -26.90 -29.06 -5.17
C HIS A 114 -26.33 -27.81 -4.47
N TYR A 115 -25.68 -26.92 -5.23
CA TYR A 115 -25.00 -25.73 -4.69
C TYR A 115 -25.92 -24.58 -4.29
N ASN A 116 -27.25 -24.75 -4.44
CA ASN A 116 -28.26 -23.91 -3.82
C ASN A 116 -28.83 -24.50 -2.52
N THR A 117 -28.22 -25.55 -1.96
CA THR A 117 -28.63 -26.13 -0.68
C THR A 117 -27.69 -25.73 0.46
N LYS A 118 -28.23 -25.64 1.69
CA LYS A 118 -27.42 -25.44 2.89
C LYS A 118 -26.41 -26.57 3.14
N ALA A 119 -26.69 -27.78 2.63
CA ALA A 119 -25.81 -28.93 2.78
C ALA A 119 -24.52 -28.81 1.93
N SER A 120 -24.52 -27.94 0.91
CA SER A 120 -23.34 -27.66 0.09
C SER A 120 -22.37 -26.66 0.72
N VAL A 121 -22.72 -26.07 1.88
CA VAL A 121 -21.87 -25.13 2.63
C VAL A 121 -21.08 -25.89 3.68
N ASP A 122 -19.76 -25.68 3.72
CA ASP A 122 -18.85 -26.28 4.70
C ASP A 122 -18.10 -25.19 5.49
N GLY A 123 -18.64 -24.82 6.65
CA GLY A 123 -18.09 -23.72 7.43
C GLY A 123 -18.13 -22.41 6.64
N PRO A 124 -16.99 -21.74 6.40
CA PRO A 124 -16.94 -20.54 5.55
C PRO A 124 -16.90 -20.85 4.04
N TRP A 125 -16.68 -22.10 3.62
CA TRP A 125 -16.61 -22.47 2.21
C TRP A 125 -18.00 -22.74 1.63
N TYR A 126 -18.29 -22.08 0.52
CA TYR A 126 -19.47 -22.32 -0.31
C TYR A 126 -19.09 -22.07 -1.77
N VAL A 127 -19.75 -22.76 -2.70
CA VAL A 127 -19.56 -22.49 -4.13
C VAL A 127 -20.60 -21.48 -4.57
N PHE A 128 -20.15 -20.49 -5.33
CA PHE A 128 -21.00 -19.65 -6.15
C PHE A 128 -20.75 -19.98 -7.62
N ILE A 129 -21.81 -19.96 -8.43
CA ILE A 129 -21.74 -20.29 -9.85
C ILE A 129 -22.41 -19.17 -10.63
N PHE A 130 -21.71 -18.62 -11.63
CA PHE A 130 -22.28 -17.68 -12.59
C PHE A 130 -22.43 -18.32 -13.97
N ASP A 131 -23.46 -17.95 -14.71
CA ASP A 131 -23.66 -18.36 -16.11
C ASP A 131 -22.77 -17.58 -17.08
N ALA A 132 -22.87 -17.88 -18.37
CA ALA A 132 -22.09 -17.22 -19.43
C ALA A 132 -22.43 -15.73 -19.65
N SER A 133 -23.50 -15.24 -19.03
CA SER A 133 -23.87 -13.81 -18.99
C SER A 133 -23.57 -13.19 -17.63
N ASP A 134 -22.76 -13.87 -16.81
CA ASP A 134 -22.40 -13.52 -15.44
C ASP A 134 -23.64 -13.33 -14.53
N ASN A 135 -24.75 -14.04 -14.78
CA ASN A 135 -25.84 -14.13 -13.81
C ASN A 135 -25.52 -15.18 -12.75
N ILE A 136 -25.82 -14.86 -11.49
CA ILE A 136 -25.62 -15.75 -10.35
C ILE A 136 -26.67 -16.86 -10.42
N ILE A 137 -26.25 -18.10 -10.67
CA ILE A 137 -27.14 -19.27 -10.73
C ILE A 137 -27.02 -20.18 -9.50
N ALA A 138 -25.95 -20.06 -8.71
CA ALA A 138 -25.87 -20.68 -7.39
C ALA A 138 -25.20 -19.76 -6.37
N HIS A 139 -25.83 -19.60 -5.20
CA HIS A 139 -25.24 -18.89 -4.06
C HIS A 139 -25.96 -19.30 -2.74
N ALA A 140 -25.59 -20.45 -2.17
CA ALA A 140 -26.29 -21.01 -1.00
C ALA A 140 -26.41 -20.07 0.23
N PRO A 141 -25.40 -19.27 0.62
CA PRO A 141 -25.53 -18.39 1.78
C PRO A 141 -26.51 -17.22 1.59
N ASP A 142 -26.67 -16.77 0.34
CA ASP A 142 -27.60 -15.69 -0.01
C ASP A 142 -28.37 -16.05 -1.30
N PRO A 143 -29.47 -16.82 -1.16
CA PRO A 143 -30.29 -17.21 -2.30
C PRO A 143 -31.00 -16.05 -3.00
N SER A 144 -31.02 -14.84 -2.39
CA SER A 144 -31.67 -13.67 -3.02
C SER A 144 -30.91 -13.13 -4.21
N LEU A 145 -29.62 -13.48 -4.33
CA LEU A 145 -28.76 -13.14 -5.46
C LEU A 145 -29.05 -14.00 -6.70
N VAL A 146 -29.65 -15.18 -6.53
CA VAL A 146 -29.84 -16.14 -7.63
C VAL A 146 -30.84 -15.62 -8.67
N ASN A 147 -30.51 -15.79 -9.95
CA ASN A 147 -31.15 -15.22 -11.13
C ASN A 147 -30.96 -13.70 -11.29
N GLY A 148 -30.06 -13.09 -10.53
CA GLY A 148 -29.61 -11.72 -10.73
C GLY A 148 -28.24 -11.65 -11.40
N PRO A 149 -27.87 -10.51 -12.01
CA PRO A 149 -26.51 -10.29 -12.52
C PRO A 149 -25.48 -10.26 -11.38
N ALA A 150 -24.21 -10.52 -11.70
CA ALA A 150 -23.08 -10.40 -10.78
C ALA A 150 -23.07 -9.06 -10.02
N SER A 151 -23.43 -7.96 -10.69
CA SER A 151 -23.55 -6.62 -10.12
C SER A 151 -24.51 -6.51 -8.91
N ASN A 152 -25.37 -7.50 -8.67
CA ASN A 152 -26.21 -7.55 -7.46
C ASN A 152 -25.42 -7.99 -6.20
N ALA A 153 -24.30 -8.70 -6.36
CA ALA A 153 -23.46 -9.12 -5.27
C ALA A 153 -22.54 -7.96 -4.81
N ILE A 154 -23.12 -7.05 -4.03
CA ILE A 154 -22.43 -5.87 -3.50
C ILE A 154 -21.78 -6.19 -2.15
N GLY A 155 -20.51 -5.83 -2.03
CA GLY A 155 -19.72 -5.95 -0.80
C GLY A 155 -19.97 -4.79 0.18
N PRO A 156 -19.24 -4.77 1.32
CA PRO A 156 -19.24 -3.64 2.24
C PRO A 156 -18.94 -2.33 1.52
N ASN A 157 -19.53 -1.22 1.97
CA ASN A 157 -19.29 0.12 1.41
C ASN A 157 -19.57 0.20 -0.10
N GLY A 158 -20.56 -0.56 -0.59
CA GLY A 158 -20.94 -0.53 -2.00
C GLY A 158 -19.93 -1.17 -2.96
N PHE A 159 -18.91 -1.87 -2.46
CA PHE A 159 -17.86 -2.46 -3.29
C PHE A 159 -18.47 -3.42 -4.34
N PRO A 160 -18.13 -3.29 -5.63
CA PRO A 160 -18.71 -4.10 -6.71
C PRO A 160 -18.11 -5.51 -6.75
N ALA A 161 -18.33 -6.29 -5.68
CA ALA A 161 -17.66 -7.57 -5.45
C ALA A 161 -17.99 -8.60 -6.53
N GLY A 162 -19.25 -8.71 -6.95
CA GLY A 162 -19.66 -9.65 -7.98
C GLY A 162 -19.04 -9.36 -9.34
N ASP A 163 -19.08 -8.10 -9.78
CA ASP A 163 -18.49 -7.68 -11.05
C ASP A 163 -16.97 -7.92 -11.05
N ALA A 164 -16.29 -7.57 -9.96
CA ALA A 164 -14.84 -7.81 -9.83
C ALA A 164 -14.48 -9.30 -9.85
N VAL A 165 -15.25 -10.14 -9.15
CA VAL A 165 -15.08 -11.61 -9.16
C VAL A 165 -15.34 -12.19 -10.55
N ALA A 166 -16.38 -11.72 -11.25
CA ALA A 166 -16.69 -12.16 -12.60
C ALA A 166 -15.57 -11.78 -13.59
N ALA A 167 -15.09 -10.54 -13.52
CA ALA A 167 -14.07 -10.02 -14.42
C ALA A 167 -12.69 -10.65 -14.18
N SER A 168 -12.35 -11.01 -12.95
CA SER A 168 -11.05 -11.63 -12.60
C SER A 168 -10.93 -13.10 -13.01
N ALA A 169 -12.04 -13.79 -13.29
CA ALA A 169 -12.03 -15.24 -13.47
C ALA A 169 -11.52 -15.68 -14.85
N ASP A 170 -10.61 -16.66 -14.85
CA ASP A 170 -9.98 -17.25 -16.03
C ASP A 170 -10.13 -18.78 -16.06
N GLU A 171 -9.71 -19.43 -17.15
CA GLU A 171 -9.81 -20.89 -17.30
C GLU A 171 -8.79 -21.68 -16.46
N ASP A 172 -7.63 -21.08 -16.16
CA ASP A 172 -6.56 -21.69 -15.33
C ASP A 172 -6.78 -21.52 -13.82
N GLY A 173 -7.71 -20.64 -13.47
CA GLY A 173 -8.09 -20.21 -12.15
C GLY A 173 -7.25 -19.05 -11.61
N GLU A 174 -7.93 -18.07 -10.99
CA GLU A 174 -7.31 -16.86 -10.47
C GLU A 174 -7.79 -16.58 -9.03
N TRP A 175 -6.90 -15.95 -8.23
CA TRP A 175 -7.24 -15.52 -6.88
C TRP A 175 -7.67 -14.06 -6.86
N PHE A 176 -8.78 -13.77 -6.19
CA PHE A 176 -9.20 -12.40 -5.93
C PHE A 176 -9.50 -12.18 -4.44
N SER A 177 -8.95 -11.11 -3.87
CA SER A 177 -9.04 -10.80 -2.44
C SER A 177 -9.79 -9.49 -2.21
N TYR A 178 -10.83 -9.55 -1.38
CA TYR A 178 -11.76 -8.45 -1.12
C TYR A 178 -12.44 -8.61 0.23
N THR A 179 -13.10 -7.58 0.74
CA THR A 179 -13.89 -7.70 1.98
C THR A 179 -15.32 -8.18 1.67
N TYR A 180 -15.81 -9.16 2.41
CA TYR A 180 -17.15 -9.72 2.21
C TYR A 180 -17.74 -10.32 3.50
N PRO A 181 -19.08 -10.43 3.63
CA PRO A 181 -19.68 -11.16 4.74
C PRO A 181 -19.21 -12.62 4.78
N ASN A 182 -18.73 -13.07 5.94
CA ASN A 182 -18.43 -14.47 6.20
C ASN A 182 -19.69 -15.18 6.72
N PRO A 183 -20.20 -16.21 6.02
CA PRO A 183 -21.43 -16.90 6.43
C PRO A 183 -21.27 -17.73 7.72
N ALA A 184 -20.05 -18.08 8.12
CA ALA A 184 -19.79 -18.85 9.34
C ALA A 184 -19.74 -17.97 10.60
N SER A 185 -19.15 -16.77 10.51
CA SER A 185 -19.02 -15.83 11.64
C SER A 185 -20.11 -14.75 11.67
N GLY A 186 -20.72 -14.44 10.52
CA GLY A 186 -21.67 -13.35 10.34
C GLY A 186 -21.01 -11.96 10.33
N THR A 187 -19.67 -11.87 10.25
CA THR A 187 -18.93 -10.60 10.24
C THR A 187 -18.31 -10.30 8.89
N ILE A 188 -17.98 -9.03 8.64
CA ILE A 188 -17.19 -8.62 7.47
C ILE A 188 -15.73 -9.01 7.70
N GLU A 189 -15.17 -9.77 6.76
CA GLU A 189 -13.82 -10.33 6.81
C GLU A 189 -13.16 -10.23 5.43
N THR A 190 -11.84 -10.40 5.37
CA THR A 190 -11.14 -10.52 4.09
C THR A 190 -11.42 -11.90 3.53
N LYS A 191 -11.99 -11.95 2.34
CA LYS A 191 -12.27 -13.17 1.58
C LYS A 191 -11.26 -13.29 0.46
N HIS A 192 -10.64 -14.46 0.37
CA HIS A 192 -9.78 -14.85 -0.75
C HIS A 192 -10.55 -15.89 -1.55
N SER A 193 -10.99 -15.52 -2.75
CA SER A 193 -11.76 -16.39 -3.63
C SER A 193 -10.89 -16.91 -4.77
N TRP A 194 -11.03 -18.20 -5.06
CA TRP A 194 -10.49 -18.84 -6.26
C TRP A 194 -11.65 -19.00 -7.24
N MET A 195 -11.49 -18.48 -8.46
CA MET A 195 -12.51 -18.55 -9.50
C MET A 195 -11.94 -19.27 -10.71
N VAL A 196 -12.74 -20.13 -11.34
CA VAL A 196 -12.39 -20.83 -12.58
C VAL A 196 -13.54 -20.69 -13.57
N ARG A 197 -13.25 -20.25 -14.79
CA ARG A 197 -14.16 -20.34 -15.94
C ARG A 197 -14.03 -21.71 -16.58
N HIS A 198 -15.16 -22.39 -16.77
CA HIS A 198 -15.22 -23.72 -17.38
C HIS A 198 -16.54 -23.89 -18.13
N ASP A 199 -16.47 -24.23 -19.42
CA ASP A 199 -17.64 -24.34 -20.33
C ASP A 199 -18.56 -23.11 -20.32
N GLY A 200 -17.96 -21.91 -20.21
CA GLY A 200 -18.68 -20.64 -20.16
C GLY A 200 -19.33 -20.34 -18.80
N LEU A 201 -19.20 -21.21 -17.80
CA LEU A 201 -19.65 -20.95 -16.43
C LEU A 201 -18.47 -20.49 -15.58
N LEU A 202 -18.74 -19.68 -14.56
CA LEU A 202 -17.76 -19.36 -13.52
C LEU A 202 -18.09 -20.17 -12.28
N PHE A 203 -17.12 -20.94 -11.77
CA PHE A 203 -17.19 -21.63 -10.49
C PHE A 203 -16.22 -20.96 -9.51
N GLY A 204 -16.72 -20.56 -8.34
CA GLY A 204 -15.86 -19.94 -7.35
C GLY A 204 -16.18 -20.32 -5.92
N SER A 205 -15.16 -20.30 -5.07
CA SER A 205 -15.28 -20.45 -3.63
C SER A 205 -14.17 -19.67 -2.96
N GLY A 206 -14.29 -19.43 -1.65
CA GLY A 206 -13.28 -18.69 -0.93
C GLY A 206 -13.12 -19.11 0.52
N TRP A 207 -11.98 -18.73 1.08
CA TRP A 207 -11.73 -18.80 2.51
C TRP A 207 -11.61 -17.38 3.06
N TYR A 208 -11.71 -17.26 4.38
CA TYR A 208 -11.77 -15.97 5.06
C TYR A 208 -10.69 -15.86 6.13
N GLU A 209 -10.17 -14.66 6.28
CA GLU A 209 -9.36 -14.24 7.41
C GLU A 209 -9.88 -12.95 8.01
N ARG A 210 -9.57 -12.77 9.29
CA ARG A 210 -9.78 -11.49 9.93
C ARG A 210 -8.77 -10.50 9.34
N GLY A 211 -9.25 -9.60 8.50
CA GLY A 211 -8.47 -8.47 7.98
C GLY A 211 -8.13 -7.44 9.06
N PRO A 212 -7.30 -6.43 8.70
CA PRO A 212 -6.96 -5.32 9.58
C PRO A 212 -8.22 -4.61 10.11
N ARG A 213 -8.14 -4.13 11.36
CA ARG A 213 -9.23 -3.40 12.01
C ARG A 213 -8.95 -1.90 11.91
N LYS A 214 -10.01 -1.09 11.88
CA LYS A 214 -9.90 0.39 12.00
C LYS A 214 -9.20 0.86 13.28
N SER A 215 -9.11 0.01 14.30
CA SER A 215 -8.31 0.28 15.53
C SER A 215 -6.80 0.13 15.33
N ASP A 216 -6.38 -0.40 14.17
CA ASP A 216 -5.02 -0.41 13.65
C ASP A 216 -5.02 0.36 12.32
N PRO A 217 -5.05 1.71 12.36
CA PRO A 217 -5.24 2.54 11.19
C PRO A 217 -4.22 2.30 10.07
N PRO A 218 -2.91 2.14 10.34
CA PRO A 218 -1.93 1.88 9.28
C PRO A 218 -2.24 0.63 8.46
N ALA A 219 -2.47 -0.51 9.13
CA ALA A 219 -2.78 -1.76 8.45
C ALA A 219 -4.13 -1.71 7.71
N TYR A 220 -5.12 -1.01 8.27
CA TYR A 220 -6.40 -0.79 7.59
C TYR A 220 -6.25 0.03 6.32
N THR A 221 -5.50 1.13 6.35
CA THR A 221 -5.24 1.97 5.17
C THR A 221 -4.54 1.18 4.06
N GLN A 222 -3.51 0.40 4.38
CA GLN A 222 -2.82 -0.43 3.38
C GLN A 222 -3.77 -1.42 2.71
N SER A 223 -4.60 -2.10 3.51
CA SER A 223 -5.64 -3.01 2.98
C SER A 223 -6.67 -2.28 2.12
N PHE A 224 -7.07 -1.07 2.51
CA PHE A 224 -8.04 -0.25 1.77
C PHE A 224 -7.50 0.19 0.40
N VAL A 225 -6.21 0.58 0.33
CA VAL A 225 -5.53 0.91 -0.93
C VAL A 225 -5.30 -0.35 -1.77
N GLN A 226 -4.89 -1.46 -1.17
CA GLN A 226 -4.72 -2.72 -1.90
C GLN A 226 -6.05 -3.20 -2.50
N GLN A 227 -7.18 -3.01 -1.81
CA GLN A 227 -8.50 -3.32 -2.36
C GLN A 227 -8.82 -2.47 -3.59
N ALA A 228 -8.35 -1.22 -3.64
CA ALA A 228 -8.51 -0.35 -4.80
C ALA A 228 -7.68 -0.82 -6.00
N VAL A 229 -6.43 -1.21 -5.76
CA VAL A 229 -5.54 -1.80 -6.78
C VAL A 229 -6.12 -3.11 -7.30
N ASN A 230 -6.58 -4.00 -6.42
CA ASN A 230 -7.21 -5.26 -6.84
C ASN A 230 -8.47 -4.99 -7.69
N LEU A 231 -9.29 -4.01 -7.31
CA LEU A 231 -10.47 -3.65 -8.10
C LEU A 231 -10.06 -3.17 -9.49
N TYR A 232 -9.04 -2.32 -9.58
CA TYR A 232 -8.49 -1.87 -10.85
C TYR A 232 -8.01 -3.04 -11.72
N ASP A 233 -7.26 -3.99 -11.16
CA ASP A 233 -6.81 -5.17 -11.90
C ASP A 233 -7.96 -6.02 -12.41
N ALA A 234 -9.06 -6.07 -11.66
CA ALA A 234 -10.22 -6.87 -11.99
C ALA A 234 -11.10 -6.23 -13.08
N VAL A 235 -11.49 -4.97 -12.90
CA VAL A 235 -12.53 -4.32 -13.73
C VAL A 235 -12.00 -3.20 -14.61
N GLY A 236 -10.74 -2.79 -14.45
CA GLY A 236 -10.14 -1.68 -15.19
C GLY A 236 -10.42 -0.30 -14.59
N LEU A 237 -9.94 0.73 -15.30
CA LEU A 237 -9.90 2.10 -14.81
C LEU A 237 -11.29 2.75 -14.66
N GLU A 238 -12.14 2.63 -15.68
CA GLU A 238 -13.41 3.36 -15.77
C GLU A 238 -14.34 3.00 -14.62
N GLU A 239 -14.53 1.70 -14.38
CA GLU A 239 -15.35 1.14 -13.33
C GLU A 239 -14.77 1.42 -11.94
N THR A 240 -13.45 1.33 -11.79
CA THR A 240 -12.76 1.64 -10.52
C THR A 240 -12.93 3.11 -10.14
N VAL A 241 -12.71 4.02 -11.09
CA VAL A 241 -12.89 5.46 -10.88
C VAL A 241 -14.36 5.81 -10.62
N ALA A 242 -15.30 5.16 -11.32
CA ALA A 242 -16.72 5.34 -11.06
C ALA A 242 -17.09 4.96 -9.62
N TYR A 243 -16.59 3.82 -9.13
CA TYR A 243 -16.81 3.39 -7.75
C TYR A 243 -16.15 4.34 -6.73
N TYR A 244 -14.87 4.70 -6.89
CA TYR A 244 -14.17 5.56 -5.93
C TYR A 244 -14.54 7.05 -6.00
N ASN A 245 -15.43 7.44 -6.91
CA ASN A 245 -16.14 8.73 -6.88
C ASN A 245 -17.55 8.64 -6.27
N SER A 246 -18.00 7.46 -5.86
CA SER A 246 -19.27 7.26 -5.16
C SER A 246 -19.15 7.60 -3.67
N LYS A 247 -20.29 7.96 -3.04
CA LYS A 247 -20.31 8.24 -1.59
C LYS A 247 -20.13 6.96 -0.77
N GLU A 248 -20.62 5.85 -1.33
CA GLU A 248 -20.59 4.52 -0.73
C GLU A 248 -19.15 4.05 -0.52
N SER A 249 -18.23 4.42 -1.41
CA SER A 249 -16.81 4.08 -1.32
C SER A 249 -16.06 4.72 -0.14
N VAL A 250 -16.66 5.70 0.54
CA VAL A 250 -16.06 6.35 1.71
C VAL A 250 -16.39 5.56 2.97
N ASP A 251 -15.36 5.22 3.74
CA ASP A 251 -15.52 4.50 5.00
C ASP A 251 -14.98 5.31 6.19
N GLY A 252 -15.85 6.11 6.80
CA GLY A 252 -15.48 6.98 7.91
C GLY A 252 -14.48 8.05 7.46
N GLN A 253 -13.21 7.91 7.88
CA GLN A 253 -12.13 8.81 7.48
C GLN A 253 -11.32 8.32 6.26
N TRP A 254 -11.52 7.06 5.85
CA TRP A 254 -10.82 6.47 4.72
C TRP A 254 -11.60 6.73 3.43
N TYR A 255 -10.89 7.29 2.46
CA TYR A 255 -11.37 7.52 1.10
C TYR A 255 -10.19 7.35 0.15
N THR A 256 -10.44 6.79 -1.02
CA THR A 256 -9.39 6.62 -2.03
C THR A 256 -9.27 7.88 -2.87
N PHE A 257 -8.05 8.26 -3.18
CA PHE A 257 -7.73 9.17 -4.27
C PHE A 257 -6.92 8.43 -5.33
N ILE A 258 -7.18 8.75 -6.60
CA ILE A 258 -6.50 8.14 -7.75
C ILE A 258 -6.01 9.27 -8.64
N PHE A 259 -4.74 9.26 -9.01
CA PHE A 259 -4.16 10.13 -10.04
C PHE A 259 -3.76 9.32 -11.26
N ASP A 260 -3.89 9.91 -12.45
CA ASP A 260 -3.36 9.35 -13.69
C ASP A 260 -1.85 9.60 -13.85
N GLU A 261 -1.30 9.12 -14.97
CA GLU A 261 0.12 9.26 -15.35
C GLU A 261 0.58 10.71 -15.57
N ASN A 262 -0.35 11.66 -15.67
CA ASN A 262 -0.09 13.10 -15.81
C ASN A 262 -0.44 13.86 -14.52
N ASP A 263 -0.49 13.15 -13.40
CA ASP A 263 -0.81 13.64 -12.07
C ASP A 263 -2.18 14.36 -12.01
N THR A 264 -3.13 13.95 -12.85
CA THR A 264 -4.50 14.46 -12.84
C THR A 264 -5.38 13.58 -11.96
N MET A 265 -6.10 14.21 -11.03
CA MET A 265 -7.00 13.52 -10.10
C MET A 265 -8.18 12.88 -10.85
N LEU A 266 -8.25 11.56 -10.85
CA LEU A 266 -9.34 10.77 -11.42
C LEU A 266 -10.46 10.49 -10.41
N ALA A 267 -10.11 10.24 -9.15
CA ALA A 267 -11.09 9.92 -8.12
C ALA A 267 -10.78 10.63 -6.81
N HIS A 268 -11.79 11.24 -6.18
CA HIS A 268 -11.68 11.81 -4.84
C HIS A 268 -13.07 12.03 -4.21
N ALA A 269 -13.74 10.97 -3.77
CA ALA A 269 -15.12 11.04 -3.24
C ALA A 269 -15.30 12.06 -2.08
N ALA A 270 -14.28 12.27 -1.24
CA ALA A 270 -14.35 13.23 -0.13
C ALA A 270 -14.30 14.71 -0.56
N ASN A 271 -13.86 14.98 -1.79
CA ASN A 271 -13.77 16.32 -2.37
C ASN A 271 -13.86 16.24 -3.91
N PRO A 272 -15.07 16.07 -4.47
CA PRO A 272 -15.26 15.86 -5.91
C PRO A 272 -14.80 17.05 -6.77
N ASP A 273 -14.65 18.25 -6.21
CA ASP A 273 -14.19 19.45 -6.93
C ASP A 273 -12.73 19.34 -7.39
N LEU A 274 -11.96 18.40 -6.83
CA LEU A 274 -10.59 18.09 -7.24
C LEU A 274 -10.53 17.18 -8.47
N VAL A 275 -11.60 16.47 -8.82
CA VAL A 275 -11.59 15.56 -9.97
C VAL A 275 -11.37 16.35 -11.27
N ASN A 276 -10.52 15.82 -12.16
CA ASN A 276 -10.00 16.46 -13.37
C ASN A 276 -9.12 17.70 -13.12
N ARG A 277 -8.57 17.85 -11.91
CA ARG A 277 -7.55 18.86 -11.60
C ARG A 277 -6.17 18.20 -11.48
N PRO A 278 -5.09 18.90 -11.88
CA PRO A 278 -3.74 18.41 -11.64
C PRO A 278 -3.44 18.44 -10.13
N ALA A 279 -2.46 17.64 -9.71
CA ALA A 279 -2.03 17.50 -8.32
C ALA A 279 -1.69 18.83 -7.64
N SER A 280 -1.25 19.84 -8.39
CA SER A 280 -0.98 21.21 -7.91
C SER A 280 -2.22 21.94 -7.34
N TYR A 281 -3.44 21.48 -7.63
CA TYR A 281 -4.67 22.02 -7.02
C TYR A 281 -5.00 21.38 -5.67
N VAL A 282 -4.32 20.29 -5.31
CA VAL A 282 -4.46 19.65 -4.00
C VAL A 282 -3.52 20.34 -3.04
N VAL A 283 -3.99 21.45 -2.48
CA VAL A 283 -3.22 22.32 -1.59
C VAL A 283 -3.64 22.08 -0.15
N GLY A 284 -2.65 21.87 0.71
CA GLY A 284 -2.82 21.69 2.14
C GLY A 284 -3.00 23.03 2.86
N PRO A 285 -3.11 23.00 4.20
CA PRO A 285 -3.05 24.22 5.02
C PRO A 285 -1.80 25.04 4.69
N ASN A 286 -1.93 26.38 4.70
CA ASN A 286 -0.80 27.30 4.47
C ASN A 286 -0.08 27.04 3.14
N GLY A 287 -0.82 26.69 2.08
CA GLY A 287 -0.25 26.55 0.74
C GLY A 287 0.60 25.30 0.51
N TYR A 288 0.65 24.35 1.45
CA TYR A 288 1.54 23.19 1.33
C TYR A 288 1.20 22.38 0.06
N PRO A 289 2.17 22.10 -0.85
CA PRO A 289 1.93 21.46 -2.16
C PRO A 289 1.68 19.95 -2.01
N THR A 290 0.53 19.64 -1.40
CA THR A 290 0.20 18.31 -0.89
C THR A 290 0.08 17.29 -2.02
N GLY A 291 -0.64 17.62 -3.09
CA GLY A 291 -0.83 16.68 -4.21
C GLY A 291 0.47 16.33 -4.90
N GLU A 292 1.28 17.34 -5.23
CA GLU A 292 2.59 17.12 -5.88
C GLU A 292 3.48 16.23 -5.01
N ALA A 293 3.57 16.53 -3.71
CA ALA A 293 4.38 15.73 -2.79
C ALA A 293 3.88 14.28 -2.65
N ILE A 294 2.55 14.07 -2.62
CA ILE A 294 1.96 12.74 -2.56
C ILE A 294 2.29 11.91 -3.80
N VAL A 295 2.11 12.48 -4.99
CA VAL A 295 2.34 11.73 -6.24
C VAL A 295 3.83 11.44 -6.44
N ALA A 296 4.70 12.36 -6.06
CA ALA A 296 6.14 12.16 -6.08
C ALA A 296 6.63 11.09 -5.09
N THR A 297 5.94 10.92 -3.96
CA THR A 297 6.24 9.89 -2.95
C THR A 297 5.77 8.49 -3.35
N ALA A 298 4.82 8.37 -4.29
CA ALA A 298 4.21 7.10 -4.64
C ALA A 298 5.22 6.12 -5.25
N ASP A 299 5.26 4.90 -4.69
CA ASP A 299 6.18 3.82 -5.05
C ASP A 299 5.40 2.52 -5.34
N GLU A 300 5.97 1.59 -6.12
CA GLU A 300 5.33 0.31 -6.46
C GLU A 300 5.17 -0.61 -5.23
N ASP A 301 6.12 -0.60 -4.30
CA ASP A 301 6.02 -1.31 -3.01
C ASP A 301 5.18 -0.54 -1.99
N GLY A 302 4.80 0.69 -2.34
CA GLY A 302 4.04 1.64 -1.55
C GLY A 302 4.86 2.42 -0.53
N ALA A 303 4.41 3.64 -0.25
CA ALA A 303 5.10 4.56 0.64
C ALA A 303 4.12 5.30 1.57
N TRP A 304 4.61 5.66 2.77
CA TRP A 304 3.89 6.51 3.70
C TRP A 304 4.28 7.98 3.48
N PHE A 305 3.28 8.86 3.45
CA PHE A 305 3.49 10.30 3.43
C PHE A 305 2.65 10.97 4.53
N GLY A 306 3.32 11.71 5.43
CA GLY A 306 2.73 12.40 6.56
C GLY A 306 2.65 13.91 6.34
N TYR A 307 1.47 14.50 6.51
CA TYR A 307 1.20 15.91 6.24
C TYR A 307 -0.02 16.39 7.03
N THR A 308 -0.27 17.70 7.09
CA THR A 308 -1.52 18.21 7.65
C THR A 308 -2.57 18.41 6.55
N TYR A 309 -3.81 18.04 6.81
CA TYR A 309 -4.90 18.15 5.83
C TYR A 309 -6.26 18.28 6.49
N PRO A 310 -7.26 18.90 5.82
CA PRO A 310 -8.64 18.86 6.30
C PRO A 310 -9.14 17.41 6.45
N ASN A 311 -9.65 17.08 7.63
CA ASN A 311 -10.33 15.81 7.89
C ASN A 311 -11.82 15.95 7.55
N PRO A 312 -12.35 15.22 6.55
CA PRO A 312 -13.76 15.31 6.18
C PRO A 312 -14.72 14.83 7.28
N ALA A 313 -14.25 13.99 8.22
CA ALA A 313 -15.07 13.48 9.32
C ALA A 313 -15.23 14.47 10.48
N THR A 314 -14.24 15.34 10.72
CA THR A 314 -14.25 16.32 11.83
C THR A 314 -14.39 17.77 11.37
N GLY A 315 -14.03 18.05 10.11
CA GLY A 315 -13.93 19.41 9.54
C GLY A 315 -12.68 20.18 10.00
N GLY A 316 -11.83 19.60 10.85
CA GLY A 316 -10.61 20.22 11.35
C GLY A 316 -9.39 19.95 10.46
N VAL A 317 -8.34 20.75 10.63
CA VAL A 317 -7.00 20.44 10.10
C VAL A 317 -6.31 19.50 11.08
N GLU A 318 -5.92 18.33 10.60
CA GLU A 318 -5.35 17.25 11.40
C GLU A 318 -4.13 16.64 10.68
N THR A 319 -3.31 15.88 11.40
CA THR A 319 -2.21 15.13 10.77
C THR A 319 -2.81 13.95 10.04
N LYS A 320 -2.54 13.86 8.74
CA LYS A 320 -2.94 12.77 7.88
C LYS A 320 -1.72 11.95 7.51
N HIS A 321 -1.89 10.63 7.61
CA HIS A 321 -0.91 9.63 7.21
C HIS A 321 -1.49 8.86 6.02
N SER A 322 -0.96 9.13 4.83
CA SER A 322 -1.41 8.48 3.60
C SER A 322 -0.47 7.36 3.18
N TRP A 323 -1.02 6.20 2.86
CA TRP A 323 -0.32 5.14 2.13
C TRP A 323 -0.61 5.32 0.65
N VAL A 324 0.44 5.38 -0.17
CA VAL A 324 0.34 5.61 -1.60
C VAL A 324 1.11 4.55 -2.38
N VAL A 325 0.49 4.02 -3.43
CA VAL A 325 1.01 2.94 -4.28
C VAL A 325 0.96 3.39 -5.73
N ARG A 326 2.07 3.22 -6.45
CA ARG A 326 2.12 3.34 -7.91
C ARG A 326 1.78 1.99 -8.53
N HIS A 327 0.80 1.96 -9.44
CA HIS A 327 0.42 0.74 -10.14
C HIS A 327 -0.11 1.06 -11.54
N ASP A 328 0.47 0.43 -12.57
CA ASP A 328 0.17 0.65 -13.99
C ASP A 328 0.13 2.15 -14.40
N GLY A 329 1.13 2.91 -13.96
CA GLY A 329 1.22 4.36 -14.23
C GLY A 329 0.26 5.23 -13.42
N LEU A 330 -0.65 4.64 -12.64
CA LEU A 330 -1.58 5.35 -11.76
C LEU A 330 -1.03 5.44 -10.34
N THR A 331 -1.47 6.46 -9.59
CA THR A 331 -1.20 6.56 -8.14
C THR A 331 -2.49 6.34 -7.37
N PHE A 332 -2.54 5.29 -6.56
CA PHE A 332 -3.63 4.99 -5.63
C PHE A 332 -3.23 5.38 -4.21
N GLY A 333 -4.12 6.03 -3.47
CA GLY A 333 -3.83 6.31 -2.08
C GLY A 333 -5.04 6.52 -1.21
N SER A 334 -4.84 6.31 0.09
CA SER A 334 -5.80 6.62 1.13
C SER A 334 -5.03 6.93 2.41
N GLY A 335 -5.70 7.46 3.43
CA GLY A 335 -5.03 7.80 4.68
C GLY A 335 -5.95 7.81 5.88
N TRP A 336 -5.33 7.86 7.04
CA TRP A 336 -6.00 8.02 8.33
C TRP A 336 -5.52 9.29 9.00
N TYR A 337 -6.32 9.80 9.93
CA TYR A 337 -6.04 11.05 10.62
C TYR A 337 -5.79 10.82 12.11
N GLU A 338 -4.92 11.65 12.65
CA GLU A 338 -4.76 11.85 14.08
C GLU A 338 -4.73 13.32 14.42
N ARG A 339 -5.12 13.63 15.65
CA ARG A 339 -4.92 14.97 16.19
C ARG A 339 -3.42 15.21 16.33
N GLY A 340 -2.90 16.08 15.46
CA GLY A 340 -1.52 16.58 15.55
C GLY A 340 -1.29 17.43 16.80
N PRO A 341 -0.03 17.81 17.08
CA PRO A 341 0.30 18.67 18.20
C PRO A 341 -0.43 20.02 18.08
N GLY A 342 -0.98 20.50 19.20
CA GLY A 342 -1.57 21.84 19.25
C GLY A 342 -0.48 22.89 19.43
N LYS A 343 -0.70 24.11 18.91
CA LYS A 343 0.22 25.25 19.08
C LYS A 343 0.51 25.62 20.54
N SER A 344 -0.36 25.22 21.48
CA SER A 344 -0.12 25.38 22.93
C SER A 344 0.99 24.48 23.47
N ASP A 345 1.29 23.37 22.79
CA ASP A 345 2.47 22.54 23.01
C ASP A 345 3.52 22.89 21.95
N ALA A 346 4.08 24.11 22.10
CA ALA A 346 4.98 24.71 21.14
C ALA A 346 6.20 23.82 20.78
N PRO A 347 6.86 23.12 21.71
CA PRO A 347 7.97 22.21 21.36
C PRO A 347 7.55 21.08 20.42
N THR A 348 6.44 20.40 20.71
CA THR A 348 5.97 19.29 19.86
C THR A 348 5.46 19.79 18.52
N TYR A 349 4.76 20.94 18.50
CA TYR A 349 4.32 21.56 17.25
C TYR A 349 5.51 21.92 16.34
N THR A 350 6.55 22.53 16.90
CA THR A 350 7.75 22.92 16.17
C THR A 350 8.43 21.71 15.51
N LYS A 351 8.56 20.59 16.23
CA LYS A 351 9.14 19.36 15.67
C LYS A 351 8.33 18.84 14.48
N SER A 352 7.01 18.77 14.63
CA SER A 352 6.11 18.35 13.54
C SER A 352 6.14 19.31 12.34
N PHE A 353 6.35 20.61 12.57
CA PHE A 353 6.49 21.61 11.51
C PHE A 353 7.79 21.44 10.72
N VAL A 354 8.91 21.10 11.40
CA VAL A 354 10.17 20.76 10.74
C VAL A 354 10.07 19.40 10.03
N GLU A 355 9.42 18.41 10.62
CA GLU A 355 9.21 17.09 10.00
C GLU A 355 8.43 17.19 8.68
N GLN A 356 7.37 18.03 8.62
CA GLN A 356 6.66 18.32 7.37
C GLN A 356 7.57 18.93 6.29
N ALA A 357 8.58 19.70 6.69
CA ALA A 357 9.56 20.27 5.77
C ALA A 357 10.53 19.24 5.22
N LEU A 358 10.96 18.31 6.08
CA LEU A 358 11.78 17.17 5.67
C LEU A 358 10.99 16.27 4.72
N ASN A 359 9.73 15.96 5.02
CA ASN A 359 8.86 15.18 4.13
C ASN A 359 8.69 15.85 2.76
N LEU A 360 8.54 17.19 2.72
CA LEU A 360 8.46 17.92 1.46
C LEU A 360 9.76 17.84 0.66
N TYR A 361 10.90 17.99 1.34
CA TYR A 361 12.22 17.83 0.74
C TYR A 361 12.43 16.43 0.18
N ASP A 362 12.07 15.39 0.94
CA ASP A 362 12.23 14.00 0.51
C ASP A 362 11.34 13.67 -0.69
N ALA A 363 10.15 14.26 -0.76
CA ALA A 363 9.22 14.05 -1.86
C ALA A 363 9.59 14.84 -3.13
N LEU A 364 9.89 16.13 -3.01
CA LEU A 364 10.02 17.05 -4.16
C LEU A 364 11.42 17.62 -4.37
N GLY A 365 12.35 17.35 -3.46
CA GLY A 365 13.72 17.82 -3.50
C GLY A 365 13.91 19.25 -2.98
N LEU A 366 15.16 19.70 -3.04
CA LEU A 366 15.60 20.98 -2.48
C LEU A 366 14.88 22.18 -3.10
N ASP A 367 14.80 22.27 -4.42
CA ASP A 367 14.29 23.46 -5.10
C ASP A 367 12.83 23.77 -4.71
N ALA A 368 11.98 22.74 -4.64
CA ALA A 368 10.60 22.87 -4.20
C ALA A 368 10.51 23.27 -2.71
N ALA A 369 11.35 22.70 -1.85
CA ALA A 369 11.42 23.08 -0.45
C ALA A 369 11.87 24.55 -0.27
N LEU A 370 12.85 25.01 -1.06
CA LEU A 370 13.32 26.40 -1.04
C LEU A 370 12.26 27.37 -1.54
N GLU A 371 11.53 27.01 -2.61
CA GLU A 371 10.43 27.81 -3.15
C GLU A 371 9.31 27.98 -2.12
N TYR A 372 8.82 26.87 -1.55
CA TYR A 372 7.73 26.90 -0.59
C TYR A 372 8.12 27.61 0.71
N TYR A 373 9.23 27.21 1.35
CA TYR A 373 9.66 27.81 2.63
C TYR A 373 10.34 29.18 2.48
N GLY A 374 10.62 29.62 1.26
CA GLY A 374 10.92 31.01 0.93
C GLY A 374 9.70 31.92 0.87
N SER A 375 8.48 31.35 0.84
CA SER A 375 7.24 32.11 0.69
C SER A 375 6.62 32.52 2.03
N GLN A 376 5.85 33.60 2.03
CA GLN A 376 5.03 34.01 3.19
C GLN A 376 3.86 33.05 3.46
N GLU A 377 3.45 32.27 2.47
CA GLU A 377 2.35 31.32 2.61
C GLU A 377 2.71 30.17 3.56
N SER A 378 3.99 29.78 3.60
CA SER A 378 4.52 28.74 4.49
C SER A 378 4.58 29.11 5.98
N VAL A 379 4.21 30.35 6.34
CA VAL A 379 4.26 30.83 7.73
C VAL A 379 2.98 30.48 8.46
N ASP A 380 3.11 29.97 9.68
CA ASP A 380 1.98 29.69 10.54
C ASP A 380 2.10 30.37 11.91
N GLY A 381 1.56 31.58 12.03
CA GLY A 381 1.76 32.44 13.20
C GLY A 381 3.24 32.76 13.41
N GLN A 382 3.79 32.40 14.57
CA GLN A 382 5.21 32.56 14.86
C GLN A 382 6.12 31.46 14.26
N TRP A 383 5.56 30.36 13.76
CA TRP A 383 6.33 29.26 13.17
C TRP A 383 6.60 29.49 11.70
N TYR A 384 7.87 29.35 11.34
CA TYR A 384 8.34 29.35 9.97
C TYR A 384 9.55 28.43 9.85
N VAL A 385 9.72 27.81 8.70
CA VAL A 385 10.94 27.04 8.41
C VAL A 385 11.94 27.96 7.75
N PHE A 386 13.21 27.80 8.14
CA PHE A 386 14.34 28.33 7.42
C PHE A 386 15.30 27.20 7.09
N ILE A 387 15.99 27.31 5.96
CA ILE A 387 16.92 26.29 5.47
C ILE A 387 18.31 26.90 5.38
N VAL A 388 19.31 26.18 5.87
CA VAL A 388 20.72 26.58 5.90
C VAL A 388 21.55 25.56 5.13
N ASP A 389 22.47 26.02 4.29
CA ASP A 389 23.38 25.14 3.55
C ASP A 389 24.54 24.60 4.42
N GLY A 390 25.33 23.68 3.86
CA GLY A 390 26.52 23.12 4.52
C GLY A 390 27.62 24.15 4.82
N ASN A 391 27.58 25.34 4.21
CA ASN A 391 28.48 26.45 4.52
C ASN A 391 27.92 27.38 5.61
N GLY A 392 26.70 27.13 6.09
CA GLY A 392 26.06 27.89 7.15
C GLY A 392 25.24 29.09 6.66
N TYR A 393 25.14 29.33 5.35
CA TYR A 393 24.33 30.41 4.79
C TYR A 393 22.85 30.04 4.79
N THR A 394 21.99 30.98 5.15
CA THR A 394 20.53 30.79 5.01
C THR A 394 20.16 30.83 3.53
N ILE A 395 19.58 29.76 3.00
CA ILE A 395 19.18 29.61 1.60
C ILE A 395 17.67 29.67 1.37
N ALA A 396 16.85 29.45 2.41
CA ALA A 396 15.43 29.77 2.40
C ALA A 396 15.00 30.39 3.73
N HIS A 397 14.16 31.41 3.64
CA HIS A 397 13.51 32.06 4.76
C HIS A 397 12.34 32.90 4.24
N PRO A 398 11.15 32.91 4.89
CA PRO A 398 9.99 33.67 4.39
C PRO A 398 10.23 35.17 4.37
N ASN A 399 11.01 35.70 5.32
CA ASN A 399 11.55 37.07 5.26
C ASN A 399 12.85 37.09 4.43
N PRO A 400 12.85 37.73 3.23
CA PRO A 400 13.99 37.71 2.31
C PRO A 400 15.26 38.36 2.86
N MET A 401 15.16 39.23 3.88
CA MET A 401 16.34 39.86 4.50
C MET A 401 17.28 38.87 5.17
N PHE A 402 16.79 37.66 5.50
CA PHE A 402 17.62 36.62 6.08
C PHE A 402 18.23 35.69 5.03
N VAL A 403 17.80 35.74 3.77
CA VAL A 403 18.38 34.91 2.69
C VAL A 403 19.78 35.43 2.35
N GLY A 404 20.74 34.51 2.21
CA GLY A 404 22.15 34.82 2.04
C GLY A 404 22.84 35.30 3.32
N ARG A 405 22.17 35.24 4.49
CA ARG A 405 22.78 35.68 5.75
C ARG A 405 23.99 34.81 6.10
N ASP A 406 25.12 35.48 6.25
CA ASP A 406 26.39 34.87 6.63
C ASP A 406 26.31 34.26 8.05
N PRO A 407 26.81 33.03 8.26
CA PRO A 407 26.79 32.39 9.57
C PRO A 407 27.49 33.21 10.65
N SER A 408 28.55 33.97 10.31
CA SER A 408 29.27 34.85 11.25
C SER A 408 28.42 36.01 11.78
N LEU A 409 27.29 36.31 11.13
CA LEU A 409 26.35 37.37 11.53
C LEU A 409 25.21 36.86 12.41
N ARG A 410 25.24 35.58 12.84
CA ARG A 410 24.26 34.98 13.77
C ARG A 410 24.67 35.22 15.21
N ILE A 411 24.72 36.51 15.57
CA ILE A 411 24.88 37.00 16.93
C ILE A 411 23.55 37.61 17.36
N ASP A 412 23.03 37.22 18.51
CA ASP A 412 21.80 37.82 19.06
C ASP A 412 22.05 39.11 19.86
N ALA A 413 20.98 39.76 20.33
CA ALA A 413 21.04 40.99 21.10
C ALA A 413 21.82 40.89 22.44
N THR A 414 22.04 39.67 22.93
CA THR A 414 22.84 39.40 24.14
C THR A 414 24.33 39.22 23.86
N GLY A 415 24.70 39.13 22.58
CA GLY A 415 26.06 38.78 22.14
C GLY A 415 26.29 37.28 21.99
N HIS A 416 25.26 36.44 22.09
CA HIS A 416 25.36 35.00 21.92
C HIS A 416 25.48 34.64 20.42
N PHE A 417 26.55 33.93 20.07
CA PHE A 417 26.78 33.44 18.71
C PHE A 417 26.10 32.09 18.49
N TYR A 418 24.84 32.12 18.06
CA TYR A 418 24.03 30.91 17.85
C TYR A 418 24.26 30.23 16.49
N GLY A 419 25.11 30.81 15.64
CA GLY A 419 25.46 30.24 14.34
C GLY A 419 26.12 28.86 14.43
N ASP A 420 27.12 28.72 15.32
CA ASP A 420 27.79 27.44 15.56
C ASP A 420 26.84 26.42 16.20
N ASP A 421 25.93 26.87 17.07
CA ASP A 421 24.95 25.98 17.67
C ASP A 421 24.00 25.37 16.64
N LEU A 422 23.49 26.16 15.69
CA LEU A 422 22.71 25.65 14.58
C LEU A 422 23.51 24.67 13.73
N ARG A 423 24.78 25.01 13.41
CA ARG A 423 25.67 24.14 12.62
C ARG A 423 25.99 22.80 13.28
N SER A 424 25.87 22.72 14.60
CA SER A 424 26.04 21.48 15.35
C SER A 424 24.79 20.60 15.43
N ALA A 425 23.70 20.97 14.73
CA ALA A 425 22.53 20.12 14.59
C ALA A 425 22.89 18.76 13.96
N THR A 426 22.15 17.73 14.34
CA THR A 426 22.34 16.36 13.84
C THR A 426 21.08 15.89 13.11
N GLU A 427 21.15 14.74 12.47
CA GLU A 427 19.98 14.06 11.87
C GLU A 427 18.88 13.75 12.89
N THR A 428 19.24 13.58 14.18
CA THR A 428 18.27 13.40 15.27
C THR A 428 17.70 14.73 15.81
N GLY A 429 18.21 15.84 15.30
CA GLY A 429 17.87 17.21 15.68
C GLY A 429 18.54 17.74 16.96
N LYS A 430 18.50 19.07 17.12
CA LYS A 430 19.03 19.81 18.27
C LYS A 430 18.15 21.02 18.58
N TRP A 431 17.90 21.28 19.86
CA TRP A 431 17.33 22.56 20.32
C TRP A 431 18.42 23.61 20.43
N VAL A 432 18.15 24.81 19.89
CA VAL A 432 19.04 25.97 19.93
C VAL A 432 18.25 27.20 20.38
N ASP A 433 18.75 27.83 21.43
CA ASP A 433 18.11 28.94 22.13
C ASP A 433 18.86 30.25 21.89
N TYR A 434 18.17 31.29 21.42
CA TYR A 434 18.77 32.60 21.14
C TYR A 434 17.73 33.70 21.10
N VAL A 435 18.16 34.95 21.26
CA VAL A 435 17.25 36.10 21.16
C VAL A 435 17.06 36.51 19.70
N LEU A 436 15.82 36.66 19.26
CA LEU A 436 15.51 37.13 17.91
C LEU A 436 14.22 37.95 17.93
N ILE A 437 14.09 38.87 16.98
CA ILE A 437 12.83 39.59 16.77
C ILE A 437 11.69 38.59 16.53
N ASN A 438 10.64 38.70 17.34
CA ASN A 438 9.42 37.93 17.17
C ASN A 438 8.64 38.53 15.98
N PRO A 439 8.26 37.73 14.97
CA PRO A 439 7.59 38.22 13.76
C PRO A 439 6.19 38.78 14.03
N GLU A 440 5.53 38.37 15.11
CA GLU A 440 4.17 38.80 15.48
C GLU A 440 4.19 40.13 16.26
N THR A 441 5.13 40.29 17.19
CA THR A 441 5.17 41.44 18.11
C THR A 441 6.20 42.51 17.73
N GLY A 442 7.24 42.14 16.98
CA GLY A 442 8.31 43.03 16.54
C GLY A 442 9.34 43.41 17.62
N ASP A 443 9.28 42.80 18.81
CA ASP A 443 10.28 42.95 19.87
C ASP A 443 11.22 41.74 19.94
N ASP A 444 12.41 41.95 20.51
CA ASP A 444 13.38 40.88 20.76
C ASP A 444 12.85 39.95 21.84
N ARG A 445 12.76 38.65 21.52
CA ARG A 445 12.23 37.59 22.38
C ARG A 445 13.13 36.38 22.40
N GLN A 446 13.01 35.57 23.45
CA GLN A 446 13.72 34.29 23.52
C GLN A 446 13.11 33.36 22.48
N LYS A 447 13.89 32.92 21.50
CA LYS A 447 13.47 31.94 20.48
C LYS A 447 14.06 30.57 20.79
N HIS A 448 13.23 29.54 20.71
CA HIS A 448 13.60 28.15 20.85
C HIS A 448 13.46 27.45 19.50
N THR A 449 14.58 27.11 18.88
CA THR A 449 14.62 26.53 17.52
C THR A 449 14.94 25.04 17.56
N TRP A 450 14.11 24.23 16.92
CA TRP A 450 14.46 22.85 16.57
C TRP A 450 15.16 22.86 15.22
N ALA A 451 16.39 22.39 15.18
CA ALA A 451 17.19 22.32 13.96
C ALA A 451 17.56 20.85 13.67
N VAL A 452 17.32 20.40 12.43
CA VAL A 452 17.63 19.04 11.97
C VAL A 452 18.56 19.11 10.77
N LEU A 453 19.68 18.40 10.82
CA LEU A 453 20.57 18.20 9.68
C LEU A 453 19.98 17.11 8.79
N HIS A 454 19.76 17.39 7.51
CA HIS A 454 19.21 16.47 6.54
C HIS A 454 19.86 16.71 5.18
N ASP A 455 20.50 15.68 4.62
CA ASP A 455 21.20 15.74 3.33
C ASP A 455 22.16 16.94 3.17
N GLY A 456 22.86 17.29 4.25
CA GLY A 456 23.81 18.43 4.26
C GLY A 456 23.18 19.82 4.44
N TYR A 457 21.86 19.90 4.58
CA TYR A 457 21.11 21.13 4.89
C TYR A 457 20.58 21.10 6.31
N ILE A 458 20.43 22.26 6.96
CA ILE A 458 19.77 22.35 8.26
C ILE A 458 18.40 22.98 8.07
N PHE A 459 17.37 22.22 8.42
CA PHE A 459 15.98 22.68 8.48
C PHE A 459 15.68 23.11 9.91
N GLY A 460 15.21 24.34 10.08
CA GLY A 460 14.96 24.91 11.40
C GLY A 460 13.62 25.62 11.50
N SER A 461 12.92 25.42 12.61
CA SER A 461 11.75 26.23 12.99
C SER A 461 11.74 26.44 14.50
N GLY A 462 10.97 27.39 15.01
CA GLY A 462 10.93 27.67 16.44
C GLY A 462 9.75 28.53 16.89
N TRP A 463 9.58 28.61 18.20
CA TRP A 463 8.64 29.53 18.87
C TRP A 463 9.38 30.54 19.74
N TYR A 464 8.66 31.54 20.20
CA TYR A 464 9.14 32.66 20.99
C TYR A 464 8.47 32.71 22.39
N GLU A 465 9.22 33.14 23.41
CA GLU A 465 8.79 33.40 24.79
C GLU A 465 9.08 34.85 25.22
#